data_AF-A0A2S4YUR7-F1
#
_entry.id   AF-A0A2S4YUR7-F1
#
_cell.length_a   1.000
_cell.length_b   1.000
_cell.length_c   1.000
_cell.angle_alpha   90.00
_cell.angle_beta   90.00
_cell.angle_gamma   90.00
#
_symmetry.space_group_name_H-M   'P 1'
#
loop_
_entity.id
_entity.type
_entity.pdbx_description
1 polymer ?
#
loop_
_entity_poly.entity_id
_entity_poly.type
_entity_poly.pdbx_seq_one_letter_code
_entity_poly.pdbx_strand_id
1 'polypeptide(L)'
;MLRTASATAVAVTGVQWAAAGAAEALPAPRTGDNPVVRENRAPGCDDWCLGRHETRGVDARRPEIQGWATTASVAPGETLGLRLAGRTAPVCTVEIYRLGHYAGVRARHLLTAADVPVDRVWRAAVPRTWVSGVFLAALTTPAGHRSYAPFVVREPDRLSDVLVVVPLSTARGPHAGLGLPGDFGTDTSASRWLESAGYDVTYATEEDLHAGRVDPARYRAVVQAGPAGDARWSPRTRAALGHAPARVVLARPLELSEPGRVDDGARRTAAERLDRVLAAPVSTPRS
;
A
#
# COMPACT_ATOMS: atom_id res chain seq x y z
N MET A 1 -11.58 52.39 -16.89
CA MET A 1 -12.11 51.29 -16.06
C MET A 1 -11.49 49.98 -16.51
N LEU A 2 -10.36 49.57 -15.91
CA LEU A 2 -9.72 48.27 -16.17
C LEU A 2 -9.84 47.44 -14.90
N ARG A 3 -10.60 46.34 -14.96
CA ARG A 3 -10.70 45.34 -13.90
C ARG A 3 -9.49 44.41 -14.02
N THR A 4 -8.59 44.48 -13.04
CA THR A 4 -7.53 43.50 -12.82
C THR A 4 -8.15 42.20 -12.29
N ALA A 5 -7.99 41.11 -13.03
CA ALA A 5 -8.34 39.78 -12.55
C ALA A 5 -7.19 39.24 -11.70
N SER A 6 -7.39 39.16 -10.38
CA SER A 6 -6.47 38.48 -9.47
C SER A 6 -6.54 36.97 -9.70
N ALA A 7 -5.49 36.39 -10.28
CA ALA A 7 -5.30 34.95 -10.34
C ALA A 7 -4.83 34.46 -8.96
N THR A 8 -5.74 33.87 -8.19
CA THR A 8 -5.39 33.18 -6.94
C THR A 8 -4.70 31.86 -7.29
N ALA A 9 -3.38 31.80 -7.16
CA ALA A 9 -2.63 30.55 -7.25
C ALA A 9 -3.01 29.66 -6.05
N VAL A 10 -3.70 28.55 -6.32
CA VAL A 10 -3.91 27.49 -5.33
C VAL A 10 -2.57 26.78 -5.15
N ALA A 11 -1.92 27.02 -4.02
CA ALA A 11 -0.74 26.28 -3.62
C ALA A 11 -1.14 24.82 -3.37
N VAL A 12 -0.76 23.92 -4.28
CA VAL A 12 -0.80 22.48 -4.01
C VAL A 12 0.28 22.22 -2.96
N THR A 13 -0.13 22.05 -1.70
CA THR A 13 0.75 21.56 -0.65
C THR A 13 1.20 20.17 -1.04
N GLY A 14 2.41 20.07 -1.60
CA GLY A 14 3.05 18.79 -1.86
C GLY A 14 3.15 18.02 -0.56
N VAL A 15 2.81 16.73 -0.60
CA VAL A 15 3.08 15.82 0.51
C VAL A 15 4.60 15.83 0.72
N GLN A 16 5.07 16.51 1.77
CA GLN A 16 6.47 16.53 2.12
C GLN A 16 6.79 15.27 2.92
N TRP A 17 7.55 14.38 2.31
CA TRP A 17 8.05 13.18 2.98
C TRP A 17 9.29 13.59 3.79
N ALA A 18 9.16 13.62 5.12
CA ALA A 18 10.26 14.00 6.01
C ALA A 18 11.48 13.07 5.81
N ALA A 19 12.68 13.66 5.86
CA ALA A 19 13.95 12.95 5.75
C ALA A 19 14.12 11.91 6.87
N ALA A 20 14.82 10.81 6.56
CA ALA A 20 15.07 9.69 7.45
C ALA A 20 15.66 10.13 8.80
N GLY A 21 14.89 9.96 9.88
CA GLY A 21 15.36 10.05 11.26
C GLY A 21 16.22 8.84 11.65
N ALA A 22 16.72 8.83 12.89
CA ALA A 22 17.44 7.68 13.45
C ALA A 22 16.68 6.37 13.21
N ALA A 23 17.40 5.31 12.80
CA ALA A 23 16.82 4.02 12.47
C ALA A 23 15.94 3.51 13.63
N GLU A 24 14.66 3.23 13.33
CA GLU A 24 13.72 2.69 14.30
C GLU A 24 14.05 1.22 14.59
N ALA A 25 13.84 0.78 15.83
CA ALA A 25 14.13 -0.59 16.22
C ALA A 25 13.38 -1.61 15.35
N LEU A 26 14.04 -2.74 15.08
CA LEU A 26 13.41 -3.85 14.36
C LEU A 26 12.49 -4.62 15.31
N PRO A 27 11.26 -4.96 14.88
CA PRO A 27 10.31 -5.69 15.69
C PRO A 27 10.78 -7.12 15.97
N ALA A 28 10.41 -7.66 17.13
CA ALA A 28 10.35 -9.09 17.37
C ALA A 28 9.00 -9.65 16.88
N PRO A 29 8.93 -10.91 16.42
CA PRO A 29 7.64 -11.52 16.08
C PRO A 29 6.76 -11.63 17.32
N ARG A 30 5.49 -11.22 17.21
CA ARG A 30 4.50 -11.42 18.28
C ARG A 30 4.08 -12.89 18.41
N THR A 31 4.06 -13.61 17.30
CA THR A 31 3.62 -15.00 17.20
C THR A 31 4.50 -15.75 16.22
N GLY A 32 4.87 -16.98 16.58
CA GLY A 32 5.50 -17.97 15.69
C GLY A 32 6.67 -17.47 14.84
N ASP A 33 6.82 -18.10 13.66
CA ASP A 33 7.68 -17.59 12.59
C ASP A 33 6.93 -16.52 11.81
N ASN A 34 7.49 -15.32 11.72
CA ASN A 34 6.88 -14.18 11.03
C ASN A 34 7.78 -13.75 9.84
N PRO A 35 7.41 -14.13 8.60
CA PRO A 35 8.14 -13.73 7.40
C PRO A 35 8.24 -12.22 7.20
N VAL A 36 7.24 -11.45 7.66
CA VAL A 36 7.23 -9.98 7.55
C VAL A 36 8.27 -9.36 8.49
N VAL A 37 8.46 -9.92 9.69
CA VAL A 37 9.56 -9.49 10.58
C VAL A 37 10.91 -9.76 9.95
N ARG A 38 11.12 -10.93 9.31
CA ARG A 38 12.36 -11.22 8.59
C ARG A 38 12.58 -10.28 7.42
N GLU A 39 11.53 -10.01 6.63
CA GLU A 39 11.58 -9.08 5.51
C GLU A 39 11.99 -7.67 5.95
N ASN A 40 11.45 -7.20 7.08
CA ASN A 40 11.78 -5.87 7.61
C ASN A 40 13.21 -5.72 8.13
N ARG A 41 14.00 -6.80 8.20
CA ARG A 41 15.45 -6.74 8.48
C ARG A 41 16.27 -6.36 7.25
N ALA A 42 15.68 -6.42 6.05
CA ALA A 42 16.35 -6.02 4.84
C ALA A 42 16.62 -4.49 4.83
N PRO A 43 17.66 -4.02 4.13
CA PRO A 43 17.90 -2.59 3.95
C PRO A 43 16.72 -1.92 3.27
N GLY A 44 16.23 -0.83 3.88
CA GLY A 44 15.22 0.03 3.28
C GLY A 44 15.81 1.16 2.44
N CYS A 45 14.96 1.83 1.67
CA CYS A 45 15.27 3.03 0.90
C CYS A 45 14.04 3.95 0.78
N ASP A 46 14.27 5.25 0.65
CA ASP A 46 13.21 6.25 0.40
C ASP A 46 13.27 6.80 -1.03
N ASP A 47 14.03 6.15 -1.93
CA ASP A 47 14.26 6.57 -3.32
C ASP A 47 12.99 6.68 -4.15
N TRP A 48 11.91 6.01 -3.74
CA TRP A 48 10.59 6.08 -4.37
C TRP A 48 9.90 7.43 -4.14
N CYS A 49 10.28 8.20 -3.12
CA CYS A 49 9.70 9.50 -2.81
C CYS A 49 9.94 10.53 -3.92
N LEU A 50 9.00 11.45 -4.12
CA LEU A 50 9.20 12.61 -4.99
C LEU A 50 10.29 13.53 -4.41
N GLY A 51 11.07 14.16 -5.28
CA GLY A 51 12.18 15.04 -4.90
C GLY A 51 13.51 14.31 -4.69
N ARG A 52 13.52 12.97 -4.64
CA ARG A 52 14.74 12.17 -4.72
C ARG A 52 15.21 12.06 -6.17
N HIS A 53 16.52 12.09 -6.41
CA HIS A 53 17.11 11.92 -7.75
C HIS A 53 16.48 12.83 -8.81
N GLU A 54 16.23 14.10 -8.44
CA GLU A 54 15.61 15.12 -9.31
C GLU A 54 14.17 14.78 -9.78
N THR A 55 13.54 13.78 -9.16
CA THR A 55 12.17 13.40 -9.49
C THR A 55 11.19 14.49 -9.08
N ARG A 56 10.16 14.67 -9.92
CA ARG A 56 9.08 15.63 -9.72
C ARG A 56 7.75 14.98 -10.00
N GLY A 57 6.69 15.53 -9.41
CA GLY A 57 5.33 15.07 -9.65
C GLY A 57 4.89 15.24 -11.11
N VAL A 58 3.72 14.71 -11.41
CA VAL A 58 3.03 14.92 -12.68
C VAL A 58 1.98 16.02 -12.57
N ASP A 59 1.61 16.63 -13.69
CA ASP A 59 0.44 17.51 -13.74
C ASP A 59 -0.85 16.72 -13.41
N ALA A 60 -1.68 17.27 -12.52
CA ALA A 60 -2.88 16.58 -12.03
C ALA A 60 -3.98 16.40 -13.09
N ARG A 61 -4.01 17.26 -14.12
CA ARG A 61 -5.02 17.25 -15.18
C ARG A 61 -4.50 16.62 -16.48
N ARG A 62 -3.19 16.73 -16.73
CA ARG A 62 -2.50 16.26 -17.95
C ARG A 62 -1.16 15.61 -17.61
N PRO A 63 -1.19 14.48 -16.90
CA PRO A 63 0.01 13.85 -16.38
C PRO A 63 0.98 13.44 -17.48
N GLU A 64 2.27 13.64 -17.24
CA GLU A 64 3.35 13.28 -18.16
C GLU A 64 3.52 11.77 -18.30
N ILE A 65 3.24 11.06 -17.21
CA ILE A 65 3.24 9.60 -17.14
C ILE A 65 2.17 9.14 -16.17
N GLN A 66 1.39 8.14 -16.57
CA GLN A 66 0.49 7.40 -15.69
C GLN A 66 0.76 5.91 -15.84
N GLY A 67 0.42 5.17 -14.80
CA GLY A 67 0.28 3.74 -14.92
C GLY A 67 -0.62 3.16 -13.85
N TRP A 68 -1.02 1.93 -14.07
CA TRP A 68 -1.84 1.15 -13.14
C TRP A 68 -1.61 -0.33 -13.37
N ALA A 69 -1.73 -1.10 -12.30
CA ALA A 69 -1.64 -2.55 -12.40
C ALA A 69 -2.85 -3.12 -13.15
N THR A 70 -2.63 -4.11 -14.02
CA THR A 70 -3.71 -4.81 -14.75
C THR A 70 -4.63 -5.60 -13.82
N THR A 71 -4.10 -6.00 -12.66
CA THR A 71 -4.84 -6.52 -11.52
C THR A 71 -4.32 -5.83 -10.26
N ALA A 72 -5.20 -5.49 -9.33
CA ALA A 72 -4.82 -4.81 -8.10
C ALA A 72 -4.00 -5.72 -7.15
N SER A 73 -4.02 -7.03 -7.38
CA SER A 73 -3.21 -7.98 -6.63
C SER A 73 -2.70 -9.15 -7.48
N VAL A 74 -1.57 -9.71 -7.06
CA VAL A 74 -0.89 -10.89 -7.64
C VAL A 74 -0.36 -11.80 -6.52
N ALA A 75 -0.28 -13.10 -6.77
CA ALA A 75 0.36 -14.05 -5.87
C ALA A 75 1.82 -14.34 -6.30
N PRO A 76 2.70 -14.79 -5.40
CA PRO A 76 4.04 -15.23 -5.75
C PRO A 76 4.01 -16.34 -6.81
N GLY A 77 4.83 -16.20 -7.85
CA GLY A 77 4.84 -17.07 -9.03
C GLY A 77 3.88 -16.64 -10.15
N GLU A 78 2.99 -15.67 -9.93
CA GLU A 78 2.17 -15.07 -11.00
C GLU A 78 2.95 -13.99 -11.76
N THR A 79 2.30 -13.41 -12.78
CA THR A 79 2.85 -12.31 -13.59
C THR A 79 2.17 -11.00 -13.22
N LEU A 80 2.97 -10.02 -12.78
CA LEU A 80 2.54 -8.64 -12.67
C LEU A 80 2.43 -8.03 -14.07
N GLY A 81 1.32 -7.35 -14.33
CA GLY A 81 1.15 -6.50 -15.51
C GLY A 81 0.94 -5.05 -15.09
N LEU A 82 1.66 -4.12 -15.73
CA LEU A 82 1.46 -2.68 -15.58
C LEU A 82 1.06 -2.08 -16.93
N ARG A 83 -0.07 -1.40 -16.98
CA ARG A 83 -0.42 -0.53 -18.11
C ARG A 83 0.21 0.82 -17.86
N LEU A 84 0.90 1.33 -18.88
CA LEU A 84 1.59 2.61 -18.85
C LEU A 84 0.95 3.52 -19.90
N ALA A 85 1.00 4.83 -19.66
CA ALA A 85 0.57 5.85 -20.61
C ALA A 85 1.41 7.10 -20.40
N GLY A 86 2.28 7.41 -21.36
CA GLY A 86 3.06 8.65 -21.36
C GLY A 86 2.46 9.69 -22.30
N ARG A 87 2.56 10.96 -21.92
CA ARG A 87 2.08 12.09 -22.74
C ARG A 87 3.06 12.43 -23.85
N THR A 88 4.33 12.55 -23.50
CA THR A 88 5.42 12.93 -24.42
C THR A 88 6.62 12.01 -24.33
N ALA A 89 6.82 11.33 -23.20
CA ALA A 89 7.92 10.40 -23.02
C ALA A 89 7.59 9.05 -23.67
N PRO A 90 8.39 8.53 -24.62
CA PRO A 90 8.14 7.22 -25.25
C PRO A 90 8.53 6.04 -24.36
N VAL A 91 9.39 6.30 -23.36
CA VAL A 91 9.88 5.32 -22.40
C VAL A 91 9.86 5.89 -20.98
N CYS A 92 9.86 4.99 -20.00
CA CYS A 92 10.11 5.33 -18.60
C CYS A 92 10.97 4.25 -17.92
N THR A 93 11.49 4.58 -16.75
CA THR A 93 12.03 3.60 -15.81
C THR A 93 10.91 3.12 -14.90
N VAL A 94 10.80 1.81 -14.72
CA VAL A 94 9.89 1.17 -13.76
C VAL A 94 10.71 0.63 -12.60
N GLU A 95 10.40 1.05 -11.39
CA GLU A 95 11.04 0.58 -10.16
C GLU A 95 9.99 -0.02 -9.25
N ILE A 96 10.21 -1.23 -8.73
CA ILE A 96 9.28 -1.90 -7.82
C ILE A 96 9.81 -1.83 -6.39
N TYR A 97 8.93 -1.39 -5.50
CA TYR A 97 9.17 -1.28 -4.08
C TYR A 97 8.14 -2.09 -3.29
N ARG A 98 8.57 -2.81 -2.25
CA ARG A 98 7.66 -3.29 -1.19
C ARG A 98 7.64 -2.23 -0.10
N LEU A 99 6.46 -1.67 0.18
CA LEU A 99 6.26 -0.71 1.27
C LEU A 99 6.14 -1.46 2.59
N GLY A 100 6.62 -0.86 3.68
CA GLY A 100 6.69 -1.53 4.98
C GLY A 100 7.40 -0.72 6.05
N HIS A 101 7.91 -1.39 7.09
CA HIS A 101 8.63 -0.74 8.19
C HIS A 101 10.09 -0.40 7.85
N TYR A 102 10.90 -1.42 7.54
CA TYR A 102 12.33 -1.31 7.20
C TYR A 102 13.12 -0.31 8.06
N ALA A 103 13.10 -0.51 9.38
CA ALA A 103 13.74 0.39 10.36
C ALA A 103 13.32 1.87 10.23
N GLY A 104 12.09 2.11 9.76
CA GLY A 104 11.51 3.43 9.56
C GLY A 104 11.79 4.08 8.21
N VAL A 105 12.52 3.41 7.30
CA VAL A 105 12.85 3.91 5.95
C VAL A 105 11.71 3.70 4.94
N ARG A 106 10.69 2.91 5.31
CA ARG A 106 9.34 2.84 4.69
C ARG A 106 9.19 2.01 3.42
N ALA A 107 10.28 1.64 2.75
CA ALA A 107 10.21 0.74 1.60
C ALA A 107 11.52 -0.02 1.41
N ARG A 108 11.46 -1.11 0.66
CA ARG A 108 12.62 -1.79 0.08
C ARG A 108 12.49 -1.81 -1.43
N HIS A 109 13.55 -1.42 -2.12
CA HIS A 109 13.67 -1.55 -3.56
C HIS A 109 13.91 -3.02 -3.96
N LEU A 110 13.19 -3.52 -4.96
CA LEU A 110 13.21 -4.92 -5.38
C LEU A 110 13.66 -5.13 -6.81
N LEU A 111 13.33 -4.21 -7.71
CA LEU A 111 13.54 -4.38 -9.15
C LEU A 111 13.58 -3.03 -9.85
N THR A 112 14.51 -2.87 -10.79
CA THR A 112 14.54 -1.77 -11.76
C THR A 112 14.42 -2.34 -13.18
N ALA A 113 13.60 -1.72 -14.02
CA ALA A 113 13.55 -1.93 -15.45
C ALA A 113 13.67 -0.57 -16.15
N ALA A 114 14.76 -0.37 -16.90
CA ALA A 114 15.00 0.84 -17.68
C ALA A 114 14.33 0.75 -19.08
N ASP A 115 14.16 1.91 -19.72
CA ASP A 115 13.71 2.05 -21.10
C ASP A 115 12.43 1.29 -21.45
N VAL A 116 11.49 1.22 -20.49
CA VAL A 116 10.21 0.53 -20.65
C VAL A 116 9.30 1.36 -21.56
N PRO A 117 8.82 0.81 -22.69
CA PRO A 117 7.90 1.52 -23.58
C PRO A 117 6.56 1.80 -22.89
N VAL A 118 6.10 3.05 -22.99
CA VAL A 118 4.88 3.50 -22.29
C VAL A 118 3.58 3.21 -23.04
N ASP A 119 3.64 2.60 -24.22
CA ASP A 119 2.51 2.37 -25.12
C ASP A 119 1.90 0.96 -24.99
N ARG A 120 2.43 0.15 -24.08
CA ARG A 120 2.10 -1.27 -23.92
C ARG A 120 2.05 -1.70 -22.46
N VAL A 121 1.57 -2.93 -22.25
CA VAL A 121 1.60 -3.57 -20.94
C VAL A 121 3.02 -4.07 -20.67
N TRP A 122 3.68 -3.52 -19.66
CA TRP A 122 4.90 -4.09 -19.13
C TRP A 122 4.58 -5.27 -18.22
N ARG A 123 5.42 -6.32 -18.27
CA ARG A 123 5.21 -7.55 -17.50
C ARG A 123 6.48 -7.95 -16.77
N ALA A 124 6.29 -8.43 -15.53
CA ALA A 124 7.36 -9.01 -14.74
C ALA A 124 6.83 -10.22 -13.95
N ALA A 125 7.65 -11.25 -13.82
CA ALA A 125 7.36 -12.36 -12.91
C ALA A 125 7.43 -11.88 -11.46
N VAL A 126 6.52 -12.35 -10.62
CA VAL A 126 6.53 -12.14 -9.17
C VAL A 126 7.35 -13.27 -8.55
N PRO A 127 8.57 -13.03 -8.04
CA PRO A 127 9.37 -14.08 -7.41
C PRO A 127 8.64 -14.73 -6.23
N ARG A 128 8.81 -16.06 -6.07
CA ARG A 128 8.25 -16.80 -4.92
C ARG A 128 8.78 -16.34 -3.56
N THR A 129 9.87 -15.57 -3.56
CA THR A 129 10.51 -15.01 -2.37
C THR A 129 9.90 -13.68 -1.92
N TRP A 130 9.01 -13.06 -2.72
CA TRP A 130 8.35 -11.84 -2.31
C TRP A 130 7.34 -12.12 -1.19
N VAL A 131 7.57 -11.50 -0.03
CA VAL A 131 6.70 -11.58 1.14
C VAL A 131 5.46 -10.71 0.92
N SER A 132 4.30 -11.19 1.38
CA SER A 132 3.05 -10.43 1.27
C SER A 132 3.20 -8.99 1.76
N GLY A 133 2.56 -8.05 1.06
CA GLY A 133 2.74 -6.63 1.33
C GLY A 133 1.96 -5.73 0.37
N VAL A 134 2.01 -4.44 0.68
CA VAL A 134 1.67 -3.38 -0.27
C VAL A 134 2.90 -3.06 -1.10
N PHE A 135 2.75 -3.08 -2.42
CA PHE A 135 3.81 -2.81 -3.38
C PHE A 135 3.49 -1.57 -4.19
N LEU A 136 4.55 -0.94 -4.68
CA LEU A 136 4.50 0.30 -5.42
C LEU A 136 5.42 0.20 -6.63
N ALA A 137 4.86 0.35 -7.82
CA ALA A 137 5.66 0.62 -9.01
C ALA A 137 5.82 2.14 -9.16
N ALA A 138 7.05 2.66 -9.09
CA ALA A 138 7.38 4.03 -9.43
C ALA A 138 7.74 4.11 -10.91
N LEU A 139 7.11 5.04 -11.64
CA LEU A 139 7.24 5.22 -13.08
C LEU A 139 7.90 6.57 -13.33
N THR A 140 9.15 6.57 -13.76
CA THR A 140 9.94 7.80 -13.90
C THR A 140 10.31 8.04 -15.36
N THR A 141 9.86 9.15 -15.93
CA THR A 141 10.27 9.56 -17.28
C THR A 141 11.72 10.05 -17.29
N PRO A 142 12.41 10.09 -18.45
CA PRO A 142 13.74 10.69 -18.56
C PRO A 142 13.82 12.16 -18.10
N ALA A 143 12.69 12.88 -18.17
CA ALA A 143 12.58 14.26 -17.70
C ALA A 143 12.25 14.37 -16.19
N GLY A 144 12.38 13.28 -15.43
CA GLY A 144 12.19 13.24 -13.98
C GLY A 144 10.72 13.22 -13.51
N HIS A 145 9.73 13.29 -14.41
CA HIS A 145 8.32 13.19 -13.99
C HIS A 145 8.01 11.78 -13.50
N ARG A 146 7.42 11.68 -12.31
CA ARG A 146 7.14 10.43 -11.62
C ARG A 146 5.67 10.31 -11.22
N SER A 147 5.09 9.15 -11.52
CA SER A 147 3.81 8.67 -10.99
C SER A 147 3.95 7.24 -10.49
N TYR A 148 2.86 6.68 -9.96
CA TYR A 148 2.89 5.40 -9.28
C TYR A 148 1.74 4.49 -9.69
N ALA A 149 1.96 3.19 -9.54
CA ALA A 149 0.93 2.16 -9.65
C ALA A 149 1.04 1.22 -8.45
N PRO A 150 0.15 1.34 -7.44
CA PRO A 150 0.15 0.44 -6.30
C PRO A 150 -0.51 -0.90 -6.65
N PHE A 151 -0.06 -1.95 -5.99
CA PHE A 151 -0.66 -3.29 -6.06
C PHE A 151 -0.34 -4.06 -4.77
N VAL A 152 -1.03 -5.17 -4.54
CA VAL A 152 -0.76 -6.08 -3.43
C VAL A 152 -0.10 -7.35 -3.94
N VAL A 153 0.94 -7.81 -3.24
CA VAL A 153 1.37 -9.21 -3.34
C VAL A 153 0.67 -9.96 -2.21
N ARG A 154 -0.28 -10.81 -2.59
CA ARG A 154 -1.06 -11.62 -1.65
C ARG A 154 -0.34 -12.92 -1.34
N GLU A 155 -0.66 -13.55 -0.22
CA GLU A 155 -0.09 -14.86 0.15
C GLU A 155 -1.23 -15.76 0.67
N PRO A 156 -2.00 -16.39 -0.23
CA PRO A 156 -3.21 -17.11 0.14
C PRO A 156 -2.96 -18.46 0.85
N ASP A 157 -1.74 -19.00 0.68
CA ASP A 157 -1.35 -20.32 1.20
C ASP A 157 -0.90 -20.24 2.68
N ARG A 158 -0.24 -19.15 3.09
CA ARG A 158 0.14 -18.94 4.50
C ARG A 158 -1.00 -18.30 5.26
N LEU A 159 -1.36 -18.91 6.39
CA LEU A 159 -2.25 -18.31 7.36
C LEU A 159 -1.45 -17.46 8.34
N SER A 160 -1.59 -16.14 8.23
CA SER A 160 -1.18 -15.22 9.28
C SER A 160 -2.30 -15.01 10.28
N ASP A 161 -1.95 -14.44 11.45
CA ASP A 161 -2.95 -14.06 12.44
C ASP A 161 -3.89 -12.95 11.94
N VAL A 162 -3.35 -12.00 11.17
CA VAL A 162 -4.05 -10.80 10.74
C VAL A 162 -4.05 -10.68 9.22
N LEU A 163 -5.23 -10.39 8.64
CA LEU A 163 -5.38 -9.99 7.24
C LEU A 163 -5.58 -8.48 7.15
N VAL A 164 -4.76 -7.79 6.38
CA VAL A 164 -4.95 -6.38 6.04
C VAL A 164 -5.63 -6.28 4.68
N VAL A 165 -6.78 -5.61 4.62
CA VAL A 165 -7.51 -5.39 3.36
C VAL A 165 -7.23 -3.97 2.87
N VAL A 166 -6.58 -3.87 1.71
CA VAL A 166 -6.12 -2.61 1.11
C VAL A 166 -7.00 -2.25 -0.09
N PRO A 167 -7.70 -1.09 -0.08
CA PRO A 167 -8.61 -0.69 -1.15
C PRO A 167 -7.84 -0.14 -2.35
N LEU A 168 -7.51 -0.99 -3.32
CA LEU A 168 -6.71 -0.64 -4.51
C LEU A 168 -7.47 -0.80 -5.83
N SER A 169 -8.80 -0.80 -5.85
CA SER A 169 -9.54 -1.01 -7.09
C SER A 169 -9.12 -0.05 -8.21
N THR A 170 -8.54 -0.63 -9.27
CA THR A 170 -8.20 0.04 -10.54
C THR A 170 -9.20 -0.27 -11.65
N ALA A 171 -10.36 -0.85 -11.32
CA ALA A 171 -11.37 -1.29 -12.29
C ALA A 171 -11.88 -0.17 -13.22
N ARG A 172 -11.68 1.09 -12.83
CA ARG A 172 -12.08 2.29 -13.60
C ARG A 172 -10.91 3.01 -14.28
N GLY A 173 -9.72 2.42 -14.32
CA GLY A 173 -8.50 3.03 -14.87
C GLY A 173 -7.55 3.55 -13.79
N PRO A 174 -6.53 4.34 -14.17
CA PRO A 174 -5.55 4.86 -13.22
C PRO A 174 -6.20 5.80 -12.21
N HIS A 175 -5.63 5.85 -11.00
CA HIS A 175 -5.99 6.91 -10.06
C HIS A 175 -5.53 8.27 -10.59
N ALA A 176 -6.26 9.32 -10.24
CA ALA A 176 -5.95 10.68 -10.67
C ALA A 176 -4.59 11.16 -10.13
N GLY A 177 -4.02 12.17 -10.77
CA GLY A 177 -2.74 12.76 -10.37
C GLY A 177 -1.60 11.74 -10.38
N LEU A 178 -1.02 11.48 -9.21
CA LEU A 178 0.15 10.62 -9.04
C LEU A 178 -0.13 9.12 -9.22
N GLY A 179 -1.37 8.70 -9.51
CA GLY A 179 -1.69 7.27 -9.67
C GLY A 179 -1.87 6.53 -8.33
N LEU A 180 -2.12 7.26 -7.25
CA LEU A 180 -2.39 6.70 -5.92
C LEU A 180 -3.86 6.89 -5.49
N PRO A 181 -4.46 5.91 -4.78
CA PRO A 181 -5.71 6.14 -4.07
C PRO A 181 -5.59 7.29 -3.06
N GLY A 182 -6.68 8.03 -2.84
CA GLY A 182 -6.67 9.17 -1.91
C GLY A 182 -6.32 8.81 -0.46
N ASP A 183 -6.67 7.60 -0.03
CA ASP A 183 -6.39 7.08 1.32
C ASP A 183 -5.08 6.30 1.43
N PHE A 184 -4.31 6.16 0.34
CA PHE A 184 -3.14 5.27 0.27
C PHE A 184 -2.08 5.57 1.35
N GLY A 185 -1.89 6.84 1.71
CA GLY A 185 -1.01 7.24 2.80
C GLY A 185 -1.45 6.68 4.17
N THR A 186 -2.76 6.56 4.39
CA THR A 186 -3.32 5.96 5.61
C THR A 186 -3.11 4.45 5.60
N ASP A 187 -3.39 3.79 4.48
CA ASP A 187 -3.23 2.33 4.34
C ASP A 187 -1.77 1.88 4.54
N THR A 188 -0.84 2.61 3.92
CA THR A 188 0.60 2.32 4.05
C THR A 188 1.14 2.65 5.44
N SER A 189 0.60 3.67 6.11
CA SER A 189 0.99 3.97 7.49
C SER A 189 0.46 2.93 8.49
N ALA A 190 -0.78 2.48 8.31
CA ALA A 190 -1.33 1.36 9.08
C ALA A 190 -0.52 0.07 8.86
N SER A 191 -0.15 -0.23 7.61
CA SER A 191 0.70 -1.36 7.27
C SER A 191 2.04 -1.26 7.99
N ARG A 192 2.72 -0.11 7.89
CA ARG A 192 3.99 0.13 8.59
C ARG A 192 3.86 -0.03 10.10
N TRP A 193 2.78 0.47 10.71
CA TRP A 193 2.54 0.30 12.14
C TRP A 193 2.39 -1.17 12.54
N LEU A 194 1.59 -1.94 11.81
CA LEU A 194 1.38 -3.35 12.11
C LEU A 194 2.71 -4.12 12.01
N GLU A 195 3.47 -3.86 10.95
CA GLU A 195 4.78 -4.45 10.74
C GLU A 195 5.77 -4.04 11.84
N SER A 196 5.86 -2.76 12.19
CA SER A 196 6.78 -2.25 13.23
C SER A 196 6.43 -2.74 14.63
N ALA A 197 5.19 -3.19 14.83
CA ALA A 197 4.74 -3.80 16.07
C ALA A 197 4.85 -5.34 16.06
N GLY A 198 5.40 -5.94 14.99
CA GLY A 198 5.70 -7.37 14.92
C GLY A 198 4.48 -8.28 14.74
N TYR A 199 3.33 -7.74 14.32
CA TYR A 199 2.16 -8.56 14.00
C TYR A 199 2.45 -9.46 12.79
N ASP A 200 1.97 -10.69 12.82
CA ASP A 200 1.97 -11.56 11.65
C ASP A 200 0.81 -11.16 10.73
N VAL A 201 1.17 -10.52 9.61
CA VAL A 201 0.22 -9.92 8.67
C VAL A 201 0.40 -10.49 7.27
N THR A 202 -0.71 -10.65 6.57
CA THR A 202 -0.76 -10.78 5.11
C THR A 202 -1.72 -9.73 4.54
N TYR A 203 -1.59 -9.47 3.25
CA TYR A 203 -2.30 -8.40 2.57
C TYR A 203 -3.16 -8.96 1.45
N ALA A 204 -4.36 -8.41 1.29
CA ALA A 204 -5.25 -8.68 0.17
C ALA A 204 -5.97 -7.39 -0.25
N THR A 205 -6.50 -7.38 -1.46
CA THR A 205 -7.38 -6.31 -1.92
C THR A 205 -8.84 -6.62 -1.65
N GLU A 206 -9.69 -5.61 -1.70
CA GLU A 206 -11.14 -5.76 -1.70
C GLU A 206 -11.66 -6.65 -2.85
N GLU A 207 -10.92 -6.65 -3.97
CA GLU A 207 -11.19 -7.48 -5.15
C GLU A 207 -10.87 -8.96 -4.89
N ASP A 208 -9.84 -9.26 -4.09
CA ASP A 208 -9.55 -10.64 -3.68
C ASP A 208 -10.67 -11.23 -2.83
N LEU A 209 -11.23 -10.42 -1.93
CA LEU A 209 -12.40 -10.80 -1.14
C LEU A 209 -13.65 -10.94 -2.02
N HIS A 210 -13.85 -9.99 -2.95
CA HIS A 210 -14.96 -10.07 -3.90
C HIS A 210 -14.89 -11.36 -4.72
N ALA A 211 -13.74 -11.67 -5.30
CA ALA A 211 -13.53 -12.84 -6.13
C ALA A 211 -13.45 -14.16 -5.33
N GLY A 212 -13.38 -14.10 -3.99
CA GLY A 212 -13.22 -15.27 -3.14
C GLY A 212 -11.81 -15.89 -3.20
N ARG A 213 -10.80 -15.12 -3.64
CA ARG A 213 -9.40 -15.56 -3.66
C ARG A 213 -8.80 -15.64 -2.26
N VAL A 214 -9.31 -14.82 -1.35
CA VAL A 214 -8.91 -14.80 0.06
C VAL A 214 -10.17 -14.87 0.90
N ASP A 215 -10.23 -15.86 1.79
CA ASP A 215 -11.32 -16.04 2.74
C ASP A 215 -10.97 -15.39 4.09
N PRO A 216 -11.65 -14.30 4.49
CA PRO A 216 -11.41 -13.63 5.77
C PRO A 216 -11.69 -14.50 7.01
N ALA A 217 -12.50 -15.56 6.88
CA ALA A 217 -12.82 -16.47 7.99
C ALA A 217 -11.60 -17.28 8.47
N ARG A 218 -10.56 -17.39 7.62
CA ARG A 218 -9.32 -18.12 7.95
C ARG A 218 -8.36 -17.34 8.85
N TYR A 219 -8.64 -16.06 9.11
CA TYR A 219 -7.78 -15.16 9.88
C TYR A 219 -8.40 -14.86 11.23
N ARG A 220 -7.58 -14.53 12.23
CA ARG A 220 -8.08 -14.17 13.56
C ARG A 220 -8.66 -12.77 13.60
N ALA A 221 -8.07 -11.86 12.85
CA ALA A 221 -8.54 -10.50 12.70
C ALA A 221 -8.39 -10.01 11.25
N VAL A 222 -9.34 -9.19 10.82
CA VAL A 222 -9.24 -8.39 9.60
C VAL A 222 -9.06 -6.93 9.99
N VAL A 223 -8.00 -6.32 9.47
CA VAL A 223 -7.66 -4.92 9.69
C VAL A 223 -7.95 -4.10 8.42
N GLN A 224 -8.54 -2.94 8.63
CA GLN A 224 -8.93 -1.99 7.59
C GLN A 224 -8.50 -0.59 8.01
N ALA A 225 -7.86 0.16 7.13
CA ALA A 225 -7.43 1.51 7.42
C ALA A 225 -8.29 2.55 6.68
N GLY A 226 -8.44 3.71 7.30
CA GLY A 226 -9.07 4.88 6.68
C GLY A 226 -10.58 5.02 6.92
N PRO A 227 -11.14 6.19 6.54
CA PRO A 227 -12.47 6.63 6.93
C PRO A 227 -13.60 5.95 6.15
N ALA A 228 -13.29 5.37 5.01
CA ALA A 228 -14.29 4.77 4.15
C ALA A 228 -14.62 3.36 4.65
N GLY A 229 -15.64 3.33 5.50
CA GLY A 229 -16.36 2.12 5.85
C GLY A 229 -16.98 1.43 4.64
N ASP A 230 -17.76 0.41 4.94
CA ASP A 230 -18.30 -0.61 4.04
C ASP A 230 -19.03 -0.07 2.78
N ALA A 231 -19.43 1.21 2.75
CA ALA A 231 -20.22 1.82 1.69
C ALA A 231 -19.56 1.82 0.29
N ARG A 232 -18.23 1.84 0.20
CA ARG A 232 -17.49 1.76 -1.08
C ARG A 232 -17.37 0.34 -1.61
N TRP A 233 -17.70 -0.67 -0.82
CA TRP A 233 -17.46 -2.07 -1.16
C TRP A 233 -18.66 -2.72 -1.81
N SER A 234 -18.36 -3.65 -2.72
CA SER A 234 -19.37 -4.50 -3.32
C SER A 234 -20.16 -5.26 -2.24
N PRO A 235 -21.44 -5.59 -2.47
CA PRO A 235 -22.22 -6.43 -1.54
C PRO A 235 -21.49 -7.73 -1.18
N ARG A 236 -20.78 -8.32 -2.15
CA ARG A 236 -20.01 -9.55 -1.97
C ARG A 236 -18.80 -9.37 -1.06
N THR A 237 -18.05 -8.27 -1.21
CA THR A 237 -16.94 -7.93 -0.30
C THR A 237 -17.45 -7.70 1.11
N ARG A 238 -18.58 -6.99 1.28
CA ARG A 238 -19.20 -6.78 2.60
C ARG A 238 -19.64 -8.10 3.24
N ALA A 239 -20.26 -8.98 2.46
CA ALA A 239 -20.64 -10.31 2.93
C ALA A 239 -19.42 -11.13 3.36
N ALA A 240 -18.34 -11.15 2.57
CA ALA A 240 -17.10 -11.83 2.92
C ALA A 240 -16.51 -11.31 4.24
N LEU A 241 -16.50 -9.99 4.44
CA LEU A 241 -16.05 -9.39 5.69
C LEU A 241 -16.96 -9.70 6.88
N GLY A 242 -18.25 -9.94 6.64
CA GLY A 242 -19.18 -10.40 7.68
C GLY A 242 -18.80 -11.76 8.28
N HIS A 243 -18.01 -12.57 7.57
CA HIS A 243 -17.50 -13.86 8.06
C HIS A 243 -16.16 -13.75 8.81
N ALA A 244 -15.55 -12.56 8.88
CA ALA A 244 -14.32 -12.38 9.62
C ALA A 244 -14.57 -12.53 11.14
N PRO A 245 -13.78 -13.32 11.89
CA PRO A 245 -13.98 -13.53 13.32
C PRO A 245 -13.89 -12.23 14.13
N ALA A 246 -13.02 -11.31 13.71
CA ALA A 246 -12.94 -9.97 14.25
C ALA A 246 -12.59 -8.97 13.16
N ARG A 247 -13.22 -7.79 13.21
CA ARG A 247 -12.90 -6.64 12.36
C ARG A 247 -12.35 -5.50 13.21
N VAL A 248 -11.19 -4.98 12.82
CA VAL A 248 -10.56 -3.82 13.45
C VAL A 248 -10.38 -2.74 12.40
N VAL A 249 -11.09 -1.62 12.59
CA VAL A 249 -10.94 -0.45 11.74
C VAL A 249 -9.99 0.51 12.43
N LEU A 250 -8.94 0.88 11.71
CA LEU A 250 -7.96 1.85 12.16
C LEU A 250 -8.39 3.23 11.69
N ALA A 251 -8.94 4.02 12.62
CA ALA A 251 -9.38 5.38 12.36
C ALA A 251 -8.18 6.29 12.01
N ARG A 252 -8.43 7.30 11.18
CA ARG A 252 -7.46 8.37 10.96
C ARG A 252 -7.34 9.24 12.21
N PRO A 253 -6.18 9.87 12.43
CA PRO A 253 -4.95 9.77 11.64
C PRO A 253 -3.92 8.77 12.18
N LEU A 254 -3.51 7.82 11.33
CA LEU A 254 -2.37 6.92 11.57
C LEU A 254 -1.12 7.35 10.79
N GLU A 255 -1.08 8.58 10.28
CA GLU A 255 -0.09 9.02 9.30
C GLU A 255 1.31 9.17 9.90
N LEU A 256 2.11 8.10 9.82
CA LEU A 256 3.46 8.04 10.38
C LEU A 256 4.46 8.96 9.65
N SER A 257 4.07 9.60 8.54
CA SER A 257 4.85 10.64 7.86
C SER A 257 4.91 11.95 8.64
N GLU A 258 3.90 12.21 9.47
CA GLU A 258 3.71 13.48 10.16
C GLU A 258 3.48 13.19 11.65
N PRO A 259 4.55 13.03 12.47
CA PRO A 259 4.44 12.61 13.87
C PRO A 259 3.50 13.45 14.75
N GLY A 260 3.28 14.73 14.41
CA GLY A 260 2.33 15.62 15.09
C GLY A 260 0.87 15.46 14.68
N ARG A 261 0.59 14.62 13.67
CA ARG A 261 -0.75 14.26 13.23
C ARG A 261 -1.09 12.80 13.54
N VAL A 262 -0.33 12.09 14.36
CA VAL A 262 -0.68 10.71 14.77
C VAL A 262 -1.64 10.76 15.97
N ASP A 263 -2.78 10.07 15.87
CA ASP A 263 -3.65 9.87 17.03
C ASP A 263 -3.18 8.65 17.82
N ASP A 264 -2.27 8.91 18.77
CA ASP A 264 -1.71 7.88 19.65
C ASP A 264 -2.77 7.19 20.52
N GLY A 265 -3.88 7.88 20.83
CA GLY A 265 -5.01 7.30 21.57
C GLY A 265 -5.75 6.26 20.74
N ALA A 266 -6.08 6.60 19.49
CA ALA A 266 -6.67 5.66 18.53
C ALA A 266 -5.74 4.49 18.25
N ARG A 267 -4.42 4.74 18.10
CA ARG A 267 -3.41 3.69 17.90
C ARG A 267 -3.34 2.72 19.08
N ARG A 268 -3.29 3.22 20.32
CA ARG A 268 -3.31 2.37 21.52
C ARG A 268 -4.60 1.54 21.61
N THR A 269 -5.75 2.18 21.39
CA THR A 269 -7.06 1.51 21.42
C THR A 269 -7.13 0.39 20.38
N ALA A 270 -6.62 0.63 19.17
CA ALA A 270 -6.55 -0.38 18.13
C ALA A 270 -5.60 -1.53 18.48
N ALA A 271 -4.43 -1.22 19.06
CA ALA A 271 -3.47 -2.22 19.54
C ALA A 271 -4.09 -3.13 20.61
N GLU A 272 -4.70 -2.54 21.63
CA GLU A 272 -5.36 -3.26 22.72
C GLU A 272 -6.48 -4.17 22.20
N ARG A 273 -7.26 -3.68 21.22
CA ARG A 273 -8.32 -4.48 20.60
C ARG A 273 -7.73 -5.65 19.80
N LEU A 274 -6.69 -5.40 19.00
CA LEU A 274 -6.06 -6.43 18.19
C LEU A 274 -5.39 -7.50 19.09
N ASP A 275 -4.62 -7.08 20.09
CA ASP A 275 -3.97 -7.98 21.04
C ASP A 275 -4.98 -8.83 21.81
N ARG A 276 -6.13 -8.27 22.20
CA ARG A 276 -7.22 -9.03 22.83
C ARG A 276 -7.78 -10.11 21.91
N VAL A 277 -7.99 -9.80 20.64
CA VAL A 277 -8.46 -10.77 19.64
C VAL A 277 -7.44 -11.89 19.43
N LEU A 278 -6.16 -11.53 19.36
CA LEU A 278 -5.06 -12.47 19.16
C LEU A 278 -4.73 -13.30 20.42
N ALA A 279 -5.10 -12.83 21.62
CA ALA A 279 -4.95 -13.60 22.86
C ALA A 279 -6.11 -14.58 23.12
N ALA A 280 -7.27 -14.38 22.50
CA ALA A 280 -8.43 -15.25 22.71
C ALA A 280 -8.12 -16.71 22.26
N PRO A 281 -8.65 -17.76 22.91
CA PRO A 281 -8.51 -19.11 22.39
C PRO A 281 -9.24 -19.22 21.04
N VAL A 282 -8.66 -19.96 20.09
CA VAL A 282 -9.32 -20.26 18.81
C VAL A 282 -10.56 -21.09 19.11
N SER A 283 -11.75 -20.53 18.93
CA SER A 283 -13.00 -21.27 19.06
C SER A 283 -13.03 -22.36 18.00
N THR A 284 -12.90 -23.62 18.42
CA THR A 284 -13.17 -24.77 17.55
C THR A 284 -14.61 -24.67 17.03
N PRO A 285 -14.85 -24.85 15.71
CA PRO A 285 -16.20 -24.86 15.20
C PRO A 285 -17.01 -25.93 15.93
N ARG A 286 -18.22 -25.57 16.37
CA ARG A 286 -19.18 -26.59 16.84
C ARG A 286 -19.50 -27.50 15.66
N SER A 287 -19.22 -28.80 15.85
CA SER A 287 -19.56 -29.90 14.96
C SER A 287 -21.05 -29.95 14.63
#